data_AF-A0A257PY69-F1
#
_entry.id   AF-A0A257PY69-F1
#
_cell.length_a   1.000
_cell.length_b   1.000
_cell.length_c   1.000
_cell.angle_alpha   90.00
_cell.angle_beta   90.00
_cell.angle_gamma   90.00
#
_symmetry.space_group_name_H-M   'P 1'
#
loop_
_entity.id
_entity.type
_entity.pdbx_description
1 polymer ?
#
loop_
_entity_poly.entity_id
_entity_poly.type
_entity_poly.pdbx_seq_one_letter_code
_entity_poly.pdbx_strand_id
1 'polypeptide(L)'
;EQGALRFGASGEPSFLAGFALIGVYAGLMEAVAARRGGAVLAVGVNIAIILLTGARVPLALALLLTTGILIVQRRILTLAALGAGAALGAMCLNLLSFLRVVDLVQLGEATDLSNRNLVWPYFKKAFETSPFFGWGVGAGKVVIPNTSALDALIGTNAAHDEYLRIGAEGGGVGVVLLAGLITLWVGHGTQHLPAAQAWLMRLIFLSFALHSATDNTLIATTSSVFFLWASAIFASAPERTRPAP
;
A
#
# COMPACT_ATOMS: atom_id res chain seq x y z
N GLU A 1 -3.12 -19.12 21.93
CA GLU A 1 -2.30 -19.41 20.73
C GLU A 1 -3.03 -20.34 19.76
N GLN A 2 -3.95 -19.84 18.94
CA GLN A 2 -4.35 -20.47 17.66
C GLN A 2 -4.81 -19.37 16.70
N GLY A 3 -3.87 -18.50 16.32
CA GLY A 3 -4.06 -17.57 15.22
C GLY A 3 -3.88 -18.32 13.90
N ALA A 4 -4.79 -18.14 12.95
CA ALA A 4 -4.76 -18.81 11.65
C ALA A 4 -3.36 -18.80 11.02
N LEU A 5 -2.91 -19.94 10.49
CA LEU A 5 -1.65 -20.07 9.75
C LEU A 5 -1.66 -19.09 8.57
N ARG A 6 -0.84 -18.03 8.66
CA ARG A 6 -0.68 -17.02 7.60
C ARG A 6 0.73 -17.14 7.02
N PHE A 7 0.84 -17.05 5.70
CA PHE A 7 2.15 -16.93 5.06
C PHE A 7 2.76 -15.56 5.39
N GLY A 8 4.00 -15.55 5.86
CA GLY A 8 4.75 -14.33 6.18
C GLY A 8 6.17 -14.37 5.63
N ALA A 9 6.75 -13.19 5.40
CA ALA A 9 8.15 -12.99 5.07
C ALA A 9 8.71 -11.93 6.02
N SER A 10 9.98 -12.05 6.43
CA SER A 10 10.55 -11.27 7.52
C SER A 10 9.76 -11.32 8.84
N GLY A 11 9.06 -12.43 9.10
CA GLY A 11 8.32 -12.65 10.34
C GLY A 11 6.90 -12.07 10.38
N GLU A 12 6.49 -11.21 9.44
CA GLU A 12 5.15 -10.62 9.41
C GLU A 12 4.42 -10.86 8.06
N PRO A 13 3.15 -11.30 8.07
CA PRO A 13 2.33 -11.46 6.86
C PRO A 13 2.16 -10.18 6.02
N SER A 14 2.16 -9.02 6.67
CA SER A 14 2.04 -7.68 6.05
C SER A 14 3.19 -7.39 5.07
N PHE A 15 4.44 -7.72 5.42
CA PHE A 15 5.58 -7.50 4.54
C PHE A 15 5.53 -8.35 3.28
N LEU A 16 5.18 -9.64 3.41
CA LEU A 16 5.03 -10.53 2.24
C LEU A 16 3.93 -10.02 1.31
N ALA A 17 2.81 -9.56 1.86
CA ALA A 17 1.75 -8.95 1.08
C ALA A 17 2.23 -7.70 0.32
N GLY A 18 3.04 -6.86 0.98
CA GLY A 18 3.64 -5.68 0.36
C GLY A 18 4.57 -6.03 -0.80
N PHE A 19 5.46 -7.02 -0.64
CA PHE A 19 6.32 -7.49 -1.73
C PHE A 19 5.52 -8.10 -2.88
N ALA A 20 4.51 -8.90 -2.56
CA ALA A 20 3.64 -9.49 -3.57
C ALA A 20 2.83 -8.42 -4.32
N LEU A 21 2.38 -7.36 -3.64
CA LEU A 21 1.71 -6.23 -4.27
C LEU A 21 2.61 -5.51 -5.29
N ILE A 22 3.89 -5.32 -4.96
CA ILE A 22 4.89 -4.80 -5.91
C ILE A 22 5.06 -5.76 -7.10
N GLY A 23 5.03 -7.08 -6.85
CA GLY A 23 5.03 -8.10 -7.89
C GLY A 23 3.82 -8.02 -8.83
N VAL A 24 2.63 -7.73 -8.29
CA VAL A 24 1.43 -7.44 -9.11
C VAL A 24 1.66 -6.20 -9.97
N TYR A 25 2.19 -5.12 -9.40
CA TYR A 25 2.48 -3.88 -10.14
C TYR A 25 3.46 -4.12 -11.29
N ALA A 26 4.55 -4.85 -11.04
CA ALA A 26 5.53 -5.21 -12.05
C ALA A 26 4.90 -6.08 -13.17
N GLY A 27 4.11 -7.09 -12.80
CA GLY A 27 3.42 -7.95 -13.76
C GLY A 27 2.41 -7.21 -14.62
N LEU A 28 1.64 -6.26 -14.03
CA LEU A 28 0.72 -5.42 -14.78
C LEU A 28 1.45 -4.48 -15.76
N MET A 29 2.57 -3.89 -15.33
CA MET A 29 3.40 -3.06 -16.19
C MET A 29 3.95 -3.84 -17.39
N GLU A 30 4.47 -5.05 -17.18
CA GLU A 30 4.95 -5.94 -18.25
C GLU A 30 3.80 -6.40 -19.17
N ALA A 31 2.62 -6.70 -18.61
CA ALA A 31 1.45 -7.09 -19.37
C ALA A 31 0.97 -5.98 -20.31
N VAL A 32 1.05 -4.71 -19.86
CA VAL A 32 0.78 -3.52 -20.69
C VAL A 32 1.88 -3.33 -21.74
N ALA A 33 3.15 -3.60 -21.41
CA ALA A 33 4.29 -3.37 -22.28
C ALA A 33 4.38 -4.35 -23.46
N ALA A 34 4.45 -5.66 -23.18
CA ALA A 34 4.91 -6.67 -24.13
C ALA A 34 3.89 -7.80 -24.38
N ARG A 35 2.72 -7.76 -23.73
CA ARG A 35 1.64 -8.77 -23.87
C ARG A 35 2.11 -10.23 -23.68
N ARG A 36 3.09 -10.46 -22.81
CA ARG A 36 3.64 -11.80 -22.53
C ARG A 36 2.75 -12.57 -21.56
N GLY A 37 2.43 -13.84 -21.88
CA GLY A 37 1.61 -14.70 -21.03
C GLY A 37 2.20 -14.94 -19.63
N GLY A 38 3.53 -14.96 -19.51
CA GLY A 38 4.23 -15.08 -18.23
C GLY A 38 3.92 -13.94 -17.24
N ALA A 39 3.64 -12.73 -17.73
CA ALA A 39 3.29 -11.59 -16.88
C ALA A 39 1.95 -11.78 -16.17
N VAL A 40 0.96 -12.39 -16.86
CA VAL A 40 -0.36 -12.68 -16.27
C VAL A 40 -0.25 -13.75 -15.19
N LEU A 41 0.56 -14.79 -15.43
CA LEU A 41 0.82 -15.83 -14.43
C LEU A 41 1.48 -15.22 -13.19
N ALA A 42 2.48 -14.35 -13.35
CA ALA A 42 3.13 -13.67 -12.24
C ALA A 42 2.13 -12.82 -11.42
N VAL A 43 1.22 -12.09 -12.07
CA VAL A 43 0.15 -11.36 -11.37
C VAL A 43 -0.74 -12.31 -10.56
N GLY A 44 -1.19 -13.42 -11.17
CA GLY A 44 -2.02 -14.41 -10.49
C GLY A 44 -1.36 -15.03 -9.26
N VAL A 45 -0.08 -15.41 -9.38
CA VAL A 45 0.71 -15.96 -8.27
C VAL A 45 0.83 -14.96 -7.13
N ASN A 46 1.14 -13.68 -7.43
CA ASN A 46 1.26 -12.66 -6.40
C ASN A 46 -0.08 -12.35 -5.71
N ILE A 47 -1.19 -12.32 -6.45
CA ILE A 47 -2.54 -12.17 -5.85
C ILE A 47 -2.84 -13.35 -4.90
N ALA A 48 -2.50 -14.58 -5.30
CA ALA A 48 -2.67 -15.75 -4.44
C ALA A 48 -1.82 -15.63 -3.15
N ILE A 49 -0.57 -15.17 -3.25
CA ILE A 49 0.27 -14.89 -2.08
C ILE A 49 -0.41 -13.86 -1.16
N ILE A 50 -0.87 -12.73 -1.71
CA ILE A 50 -1.56 -11.69 -0.92
C ILE A 50 -2.79 -12.29 -0.22
N LEU A 51 -3.58 -13.10 -0.92
CA LEU A 51 -4.74 -13.77 -0.33
C LEU A 51 -4.35 -14.70 0.83
N LEU A 52 -3.26 -15.46 0.68
CA LEU A 52 -2.72 -16.35 1.73
C LEU A 52 -2.12 -15.60 2.93
N THR A 53 -1.68 -14.35 2.75
CA THR A 53 -1.25 -13.50 3.88
C THR A 53 -2.42 -12.96 4.71
N GLY A 54 -3.63 -12.89 4.13
CA GLY A 54 -4.79 -12.26 4.75
C GLY A 54 -4.76 -10.72 4.78
N ALA A 55 -3.82 -10.08 4.07
CA ALA A 55 -3.69 -8.63 4.04
C ALA A 55 -4.78 -7.97 3.17
N ARG A 56 -5.74 -7.30 3.82
CA ARG A 56 -6.96 -6.79 3.17
C ARG A 56 -6.69 -5.63 2.21
N VAL A 57 -5.93 -4.63 2.66
CA VAL A 57 -5.66 -3.43 1.85
C VAL A 57 -4.81 -3.78 0.62
N PRO A 58 -3.67 -4.50 0.73
CA PRO A 58 -2.93 -4.97 -0.45
C PRO A 58 -3.79 -5.79 -1.43
N LEU A 59 -4.68 -6.66 -0.93
CA LEU A 59 -5.55 -7.47 -1.78
C LEU A 59 -6.53 -6.59 -2.57
N ALA A 60 -7.21 -5.66 -1.89
CA ALA A 60 -8.15 -4.76 -2.52
C ALA A 60 -7.48 -3.91 -3.62
N LEU A 61 -6.29 -3.37 -3.33
CA LEU A 61 -5.53 -2.57 -4.28
C LEU A 61 -5.04 -3.39 -5.49
N ALA A 62 -4.50 -4.59 -5.25
CA ALA A 62 -4.06 -5.50 -6.31
C ALA A 62 -5.21 -5.84 -7.26
N LEU A 63 -6.39 -6.16 -6.71
CA LEU A 63 -7.55 -6.55 -7.49
C LEU A 63 -8.20 -5.36 -8.21
N LEU A 64 -8.27 -4.18 -7.57
CA LEU A 64 -8.78 -2.96 -8.18
C LEU A 64 -7.95 -2.56 -9.41
N LEU A 65 -6.61 -2.54 -9.27
CA LEU A 65 -5.72 -2.19 -10.38
C LEU A 65 -5.73 -3.25 -11.49
N THR A 66 -5.71 -4.54 -11.13
CA THR A 66 -5.78 -5.63 -12.10
C THR A 66 -7.09 -5.56 -12.90
N THR A 67 -8.22 -5.38 -12.23
CA THR A 67 -9.53 -5.24 -12.86
C THR A 67 -9.58 -4.01 -13.77
N GLY A 68 -9.12 -2.85 -13.28
CA GLY A 68 -9.12 -1.61 -14.06
C GLY A 68 -8.35 -1.76 -15.37
N ILE A 69 -7.18 -2.42 -15.34
CA ILE A 69 -6.39 -2.68 -16.54
C ILE A 69 -7.07 -3.66 -17.49
N LEU A 70 -7.70 -4.73 -16.98
CA LEU A 70 -8.44 -5.68 -17.82
C LEU A 70 -9.62 -5.01 -18.55
N ILE A 71 -10.32 -4.08 -17.88
CA ILE A 71 -11.41 -3.28 -18.47
C ILE A 71 -10.86 -2.37 -19.58
N VAL A 72 -9.80 -1.60 -19.29
CA VAL A 72 -9.21 -0.65 -20.26
C VAL A 72 -8.68 -1.37 -21.50
N GLN A 73 -8.07 -2.55 -21.33
CA GLN A 73 -7.59 -3.35 -22.46
C GLN A 73 -8.71 -4.07 -23.22
N ARG A 74 -9.98 -3.93 -22.81
CA ARG A 74 -11.17 -4.60 -23.37
C ARG A 74 -11.02 -6.11 -23.49
N ARG A 75 -10.11 -6.72 -22.72
CA ARG A 75 -9.60 -8.05 -23.05
C ARG A 75 -10.59 -9.16 -22.72
N ILE A 76 -11.33 -9.08 -21.63
CA ILE A 76 -12.53 -9.90 -21.38
C ILE A 76 -13.35 -9.21 -20.27
N LEU A 77 -14.48 -8.57 -20.60
CA LEU A 77 -15.40 -7.95 -19.63
C LEU A 77 -15.86 -8.95 -18.55
N THR A 78 -16.01 -10.22 -18.91
CA THR A 78 -16.36 -11.32 -18.00
C THR A 78 -15.24 -11.69 -17.02
N LEU A 79 -13.95 -11.68 -17.40
CA LEU A 79 -12.84 -11.91 -16.46
C LEU A 79 -12.60 -10.70 -15.56
N ALA A 80 -12.83 -9.48 -16.07
CA ALA A 80 -12.82 -8.29 -15.24
C ALA A 80 -13.97 -8.30 -14.22
N ALA A 81 -15.18 -8.69 -14.63
CA ALA A 81 -16.33 -8.85 -13.74
C ALA A 81 -16.12 -9.99 -12.73
N LEU A 82 -15.52 -11.11 -13.13
CA LEU A 82 -15.14 -12.21 -12.23
C LEU A 82 -14.01 -11.81 -11.27
N GLY A 83 -13.03 -11.01 -11.72
CA GLY A 83 -11.96 -10.48 -10.90
C GLY A 83 -12.46 -9.47 -9.86
N ALA A 84 -13.31 -8.52 -10.28
CA ALA A 84 -14.00 -7.59 -9.39
C ALA A 84 -14.94 -8.32 -8.42
N GLY A 85 -15.69 -9.31 -8.92
CA GLY A 85 -16.57 -10.16 -8.14
C GLY A 85 -15.81 -11.06 -7.16
N ALA A 86 -14.63 -11.56 -7.53
CA ALA A 86 -13.74 -12.28 -6.64
C ALA A 86 -13.05 -11.35 -5.64
N ALA A 87 -12.82 -10.08 -5.97
CA ALA A 87 -12.31 -9.08 -5.05
C ALA A 87 -13.33 -8.69 -3.99
N LEU A 88 -14.52 -8.30 -4.43
CA LEU A 88 -15.68 -8.09 -3.56
C LEU A 88 -15.99 -9.36 -2.78
N GLY A 89 -15.98 -10.51 -3.44
CA GLY A 89 -16.19 -11.83 -2.85
C GLY A 89 -15.14 -12.18 -1.81
N ALA A 90 -13.85 -11.92 -2.06
CA ALA A 90 -12.78 -12.15 -1.09
C ALA A 90 -12.84 -11.15 0.06
N MET A 91 -13.18 -9.87 -0.19
CA MET A 91 -13.46 -8.90 0.87
C MET A 91 -14.63 -9.36 1.74
N CYS A 92 -15.72 -9.84 1.13
CA CYS A 92 -16.90 -10.37 1.81
C CYS A 92 -16.66 -11.74 2.50
N LEU A 93 -15.88 -12.64 1.90
CA LEU A 93 -15.54 -13.96 2.47
C LEU A 93 -14.51 -13.86 3.59
N ASN A 94 -13.62 -12.87 3.55
CA ASN A 94 -12.72 -12.57 4.66
C ASN A 94 -13.49 -11.90 5.82
N LEU A 95 -14.55 -11.14 5.51
CA LEU A 95 -15.62 -10.76 6.45
C LEU A 95 -16.35 -12.00 7.02
N LEU A 96 -16.49 -13.09 6.27
CA LEU A 96 -17.07 -14.36 6.76
C LEU A 96 -16.09 -15.21 7.57
N SER A 97 -14.77 -15.15 7.32
CA SER A 97 -13.78 -15.74 8.24
C SER A 97 -13.70 -14.99 9.58
N PHE A 98 -14.20 -13.74 9.61
CA PHE A 98 -14.48 -13.00 10.83
C PHE A 98 -15.63 -13.61 11.63
N LEU A 99 -16.54 -14.38 11.02
CA LEU A 99 -17.58 -15.12 11.75
C LEU A 99 -17.02 -16.27 12.60
N ARG A 100 -15.77 -16.71 12.37
CA ARG A 100 -15.04 -17.62 13.28
C ARG A 100 -14.21 -16.90 14.35
N VAL A 101 -14.09 -15.57 14.25
CA VAL A 101 -13.52 -14.67 15.28
C VAL A 101 -14.64 -14.01 16.10
N VAL A 102 -15.90 -14.38 15.86
CA VAL A 102 -17.06 -13.87 16.62
C VAL A 102 -17.03 -14.26 18.10
N ASP A 103 -16.22 -15.24 18.51
CA ASP A 103 -15.95 -15.51 19.93
C ASP A 103 -15.08 -14.43 20.62
N LEU A 104 -14.36 -13.58 19.89
CA LEU A 104 -13.69 -12.40 20.45
C LEU A 104 -14.54 -11.11 20.33
N VAL A 105 -15.59 -11.12 19.51
CA VAL A 105 -16.44 -9.94 19.24
C VAL A 105 -17.48 -9.69 20.34
N GLN A 106 -17.72 -10.64 21.25
CA GLN A 106 -18.47 -10.35 22.50
C GLN A 106 -17.76 -9.31 23.39
N LEU A 107 -16.53 -8.88 23.06
CA LEU A 107 -15.79 -7.80 23.74
C LEU A 107 -15.77 -6.44 23.00
N GLY A 108 -16.45 -6.28 21.85
CA GLY A 108 -16.75 -4.95 21.29
C GLY A 108 -15.69 -4.28 20.38
N GLU A 109 -14.66 -4.98 19.90
CA GLU A 109 -13.50 -4.38 19.19
C GLU A 109 -13.36 -4.77 17.70
N ALA A 110 -14.45 -5.11 17.02
CA ALA A 110 -14.38 -5.63 15.63
C ALA A 110 -13.86 -4.62 14.57
N THR A 111 -13.92 -3.31 14.86
CA THR A 111 -13.54 -2.25 13.93
C THR A 111 -12.11 -1.73 14.14
N ASP A 112 -11.37 -2.17 15.16
CA ASP A 112 -10.07 -1.60 15.55
C ASP A 112 -8.91 -2.61 15.58
N LEU A 113 -8.72 -3.33 14.47
CA LEU A 113 -7.74 -4.42 14.34
C LEU A 113 -6.25 -4.00 14.47
N SER A 114 -5.94 -2.71 14.62
CA SER A 114 -4.58 -2.20 14.85
C SER A 114 -4.51 -1.19 16.00
N ASN A 115 -5.52 -1.15 16.88
CA ASN A 115 -5.58 -0.22 18.02
C ASN A 115 -5.44 1.27 17.61
N ARG A 116 -5.93 1.63 16.43
CA ARG A 116 -5.86 2.97 15.84
C ARG A 116 -6.62 3.99 16.69
N ASN A 117 -7.75 3.60 17.29
CA ASN A 117 -8.50 4.53 18.14
C ASN A 117 -7.73 4.90 19.41
N LEU A 118 -6.80 4.05 19.85
CA LEU A 118 -5.94 4.31 20.99
C LEU A 118 -4.69 5.10 20.59
N VAL A 119 -4.14 4.85 19.40
CA VAL A 119 -2.87 5.45 18.94
C VAL A 119 -3.08 6.82 18.29
N TRP A 120 -4.04 6.96 17.38
CA TRP A 120 -4.23 8.17 16.58
C TRP A 120 -4.45 9.45 17.39
N PRO A 121 -5.17 9.45 18.53
CA PRO A 121 -5.32 10.66 19.33
C PRO A 121 -3.99 11.28 19.78
N TYR A 122 -2.96 10.47 20.07
CA TYR A 122 -1.65 10.98 20.46
C TYR A 122 -0.94 11.69 19.29
N PHE A 123 -0.97 11.10 18.09
CA PHE A 123 -0.40 11.71 16.89
C PHE A 123 -1.16 12.97 16.46
N LYS A 124 -2.50 12.96 16.56
CA LYS A 124 -3.33 14.14 16.31
C LYS A 124 -2.98 15.28 17.27
N LYS A 125 -2.89 14.99 18.57
CA LYS A 125 -2.50 15.98 19.58
C LYS A 125 -1.09 16.52 19.34
N ALA A 126 -0.14 15.66 18.95
CA ALA A 126 1.20 16.09 18.60
C ALA A 126 1.17 17.06 17.40
N PHE A 127 0.44 16.71 16.34
CA PHE A 127 0.24 17.58 15.18
C PHE A 127 -0.41 18.92 15.56
N GLU A 128 -1.47 18.90 16.36
CA GLU A 128 -2.16 20.12 16.84
C GLU A 128 -1.24 21.04 17.65
N THR A 129 -0.25 20.47 18.36
CA THR A 129 0.70 21.26 19.16
C THR A 129 1.78 21.93 18.31
N SER A 130 2.18 21.33 17.18
CA SER A 130 3.15 21.89 16.23
C SER A 130 2.69 21.67 14.78
N PRO A 131 1.68 22.43 14.32
CA PRO A 131 0.98 22.11 13.06
C PRO A 131 1.79 22.40 11.80
N PHE A 132 2.77 23.32 11.87
CA PHE A 132 3.54 23.71 10.69
C PHE A 132 4.77 22.83 10.46
N PHE A 133 5.59 22.64 11.50
CA PHE A 133 6.90 21.99 11.40
C PHE A 133 6.99 20.66 12.15
N GLY A 134 5.95 20.28 12.90
CA GLY A 134 5.95 19.03 13.67
C GLY A 134 6.97 19.04 14.80
N TRP A 135 7.36 17.84 15.23
CA TRP A 135 8.24 17.60 16.36
C TRP A 135 9.62 17.09 15.97
N GLY A 136 9.91 17.01 14.67
CA GLY A 136 11.13 16.45 14.10
C GLY A 136 10.98 15.00 13.65
N VAL A 137 11.87 14.57 12.75
CA VAL A 137 11.88 13.20 12.22
C VAL A 137 12.11 12.21 13.35
N GLY A 138 11.31 11.13 13.36
CA GLY A 138 11.35 10.12 14.42
C GLY A 138 10.59 10.49 15.69
N ALA A 139 9.87 11.61 15.71
CA ALA A 139 9.05 12.02 16.85
C ALA A 139 7.99 10.99 17.25
N GLY A 140 7.62 10.03 16.41
CA GLY A 140 6.71 8.94 16.78
C GLY A 140 7.09 8.25 18.10
N LYS A 141 8.39 8.07 18.37
CA LYS A 141 8.92 7.47 19.62
C LYS A 141 8.84 8.40 20.83
N VAL A 142 8.61 9.69 20.62
CA VAL A 142 8.39 10.68 21.68
C VAL A 142 6.90 10.84 21.94
N VAL A 143 6.09 10.82 20.87
CA VAL A 143 4.62 10.91 20.94
C VAL A 143 4.03 9.72 21.69
N ILE A 144 4.52 8.50 21.40
CA ILE A 144 4.23 7.30 22.17
C ILE A 144 5.57 6.62 22.49
N PRO A 145 6.12 6.85 23.70
CA PRO A 145 7.34 6.19 24.12
C PRO A 145 7.19 4.67 24.14
N ASN A 146 8.23 3.96 23.70
CA ASN A 146 8.32 2.50 23.73
C ASN A 146 8.33 1.92 25.16
N THR A 147 8.36 2.78 26.17
CA THR A 147 8.29 2.44 27.60
C THR A 147 6.92 2.78 28.19
N SER A 148 5.98 3.28 27.37
CA SER A 148 4.66 3.66 27.84
C SER A 148 3.82 2.42 28.16
N ALA A 149 2.92 2.55 29.13
CA ALA A 149 1.94 1.51 29.43
C ALA A 149 1.05 1.19 28.22
N LEU A 150 0.87 2.16 27.31
CA LEU A 150 0.16 1.96 26.06
C LEU A 150 0.93 1.00 25.15
N ASP A 151 2.19 1.28 24.82
CA ASP A 151 3.02 0.39 23.99
C ASP A 151 3.12 -1.03 24.59
N ALA A 152 3.28 -1.13 25.91
CA ALA A 152 3.28 -2.42 26.61
C ALA A 152 1.93 -3.18 26.52
N LEU A 153 0.81 -2.47 26.40
CA LEU A 153 -0.53 -3.03 26.31
C LEU A 153 -0.89 -3.46 24.87
N ILE A 154 -0.56 -2.63 23.88
CA ILE A 154 -0.98 -2.83 22.48
C ILE A 154 0.13 -3.42 21.58
N GLY A 155 1.38 -3.46 22.06
CA GLY A 155 2.53 -4.01 21.35
C GLY A 155 2.99 -3.18 20.14
N THR A 156 2.54 -1.93 20.02
CA THR A 156 2.91 -1.04 18.92
C THR A 156 2.81 0.43 19.33
N ASN A 157 3.75 1.23 18.85
CA ASN A 157 3.77 2.69 18.99
C ASN A 157 3.60 3.41 17.63
N ALA A 158 3.30 2.65 16.57
CA ALA A 158 3.27 3.16 15.22
C ALA A 158 1.87 3.69 14.86
N ALA A 159 1.80 4.80 14.13
CA ALA A 159 0.53 5.43 13.78
C ALA A 159 -0.37 4.53 12.91
N HIS A 160 0.22 3.71 12.03
CA HIS A 160 -0.51 2.95 11.00
C HIS A 160 -1.33 3.88 10.10
N ASP A 161 -0.77 5.06 9.86
CA ASP A 161 -1.26 6.13 9.01
C ASP A 161 -0.05 7.05 8.75
N GLU A 162 0.45 7.02 7.52
CA GLU A 162 1.62 7.79 7.10
C GLU A 162 1.36 9.29 7.17
N TYR A 163 0.14 9.75 6.91
CA TYR A 163 -0.19 11.18 6.95
C TYR A 163 -0.17 11.70 8.38
N LEU A 164 -0.69 10.92 9.33
CA LEU A 164 -0.59 11.26 10.75
C LEU A 164 0.86 11.19 11.24
N ARG A 165 1.63 10.20 10.82
CA ARG A 165 3.05 10.07 11.19
C ARG A 165 3.88 11.24 10.67
N ILE A 166 3.84 11.49 9.37
CA ILE A 166 4.57 12.60 8.74
C ILE A 166 4.04 13.95 9.23
N GLY A 167 2.74 14.05 9.51
CA GLY A 167 2.15 15.22 10.15
C GLY A 167 2.76 15.48 11.53
N ALA A 168 2.81 14.49 12.41
CA ALA A 168 3.41 14.67 13.73
C ALA A 168 4.92 14.99 13.66
N GLU A 169 5.64 14.38 12.72
CA GLU A 169 7.09 14.56 12.56
C GLU A 169 7.47 15.88 11.88
N GLY A 170 6.85 16.22 10.75
CA GLY A 170 7.22 17.38 9.91
C GLY A 170 6.14 18.45 9.78
N GLY A 171 5.00 18.30 10.44
CA GLY A 171 3.86 19.20 10.34
C GLY A 171 3.24 19.19 8.94
N GLY A 172 2.36 20.16 8.69
CA GLY A 172 1.73 20.35 7.38
C GLY A 172 2.76 20.65 6.29
N VAL A 173 3.86 21.33 6.63
CA VAL A 173 4.96 21.58 5.68
C VAL A 173 5.60 20.27 5.24
N GLY A 174 5.90 19.37 6.17
CA GLY A 174 6.47 18.06 5.87
C GLY A 174 5.56 17.22 4.98
N VAL A 175 4.26 17.17 5.30
CA VAL A 175 3.25 16.44 4.50
C VAL A 175 3.17 16.99 3.07
N VAL A 176 3.01 18.30 2.92
CA VAL A 176 2.89 18.96 1.61
C VAL A 176 4.16 18.81 0.79
N LEU A 177 5.34 19.01 1.41
CA LEU A 177 6.61 18.91 0.73
C LEU A 177 6.85 17.48 0.24
N LEU A 178 6.63 16.47 1.09
CA LEU A 178 6.82 15.06 0.74
C LEU A 178 5.86 14.63 -0.38
N ALA A 179 4.56 14.94 -0.24
CA ALA A 179 3.57 14.64 -1.26
C ALA A 179 3.90 15.36 -2.58
N GLY A 180 4.33 16.62 -2.51
CA GLY A 180 4.76 17.41 -3.66
C GLY A 180 5.97 16.82 -4.37
N LEU A 181 7.02 16.45 -3.62
CA LEU A 181 8.23 15.84 -4.16
C LEU A 181 7.94 14.49 -4.82
N ILE A 182 7.15 13.62 -4.19
CA ILE A 182 6.73 12.35 -4.80
C ILE A 182 5.93 12.63 -6.09
N THR A 183 4.97 13.55 -6.06
CA THR A 183 4.15 13.89 -7.24
C THR A 183 5.00 14.43 -8.38
N LEU A 184 5.94 15.34 -8.10
CA LEU A 184 6.87 15.89 -9.09
C LEU A 184 7.79 14.80 -9.65
N TRP A 185 8.34 13.95 -8.78
CA TRP A 185 9.21 12.85 -9.19
C TRP A 185 8.47 11.84 -10.08
N VAL A 186 7.24 11.46 -9.73
CA VAL A 186 6.40 10.58 -10.56
C VAL A 186 6.01 11.27 -11.87
N GLY A 187 5.66 12.55 -11.83
CA GLY A 187 5.36 13.34 -13.04
C GLY A 187 6.55 13.36 -14.01
N HIS A 188 7.74 13.64 -13.48
CA HIS A 188 8.99 13.65 -14.23
C HIS A 188 9.40 12.26 -14.74
N GLY A 189 9.27 11.22 -13.92
CA GLY A 189 9.62 9.84 -14.32
C GLY A 189 8.67 9.29 -15.39
N THR A 190 7.37 9.58 -15.27
CA THR A 190 6.36 9.04 -16.19
C THR A 190 6.30 9.75 -17.55
N GLN A 191 6.90 10.93 -17.71
CA GLN A 191 6.84 11.68 -18.98
C GLN A 191 7.56 10.98 -20.15
N HIS A 192 8.51 10.09 -19.83
CA HIS A 192 9.30 9.35 -20.83
C HIS A 192 8.70 7.97 -21.13
N LEU A 193 7.69 7.53 -20.37
CA LEU A 193 7.05 6.24 -20.57
C LEU A 193 5.99 6.31 -21.68
N PRO A 194 5.73 5.19 -22.40
CA PRO A 194 4.55 5.06 -23.25
C PRO A 194 3.27 5.41 -22.48
N ALA A 195 2.29 6.05 -23.14
CA ALA A 195 1.12 6.64 -22.47
C ALA A 195 0.36 5.66 -21.55
N ALA A 196 0.19 4.40 -21.97
CA ALA A 196 -0.48 3.39 -21.15
C ALA A 196 0.32 3.02 -19.88
N GLN A 197 1.64 2.91 -19.99
CA GLN A 197 2.54 2.65 -18.86
C GLN A 197 2.62 3.86 -17.92
N ALA A 198 2.70 5.07 -18.48
CA ALA A 198 2.69 6.31 -17.70
C ALA A 198 1.42 6.42 -16.85
N TRP A 199 0.26 6.13 -17.46
CA TRP A 199 -1.02 6.16 -16.76
C TRP A 199 -1.11 5.09 -15.66
N LEU A 200 -0.72 3.84 -15.95
CA LEU A 200 -0.70 2.77 -14.96
C LEU A 200 0.24 3.10 -13.79
N MET A 201 1.44 3.63 -14.07
CA MET A 201 2.38 4.01 -13.01
C MET A 201 1.80 5.10 -12.11
N ARG A 202 1.13 6.12 -12.67
CA ARG A 202 0.43 7.15 -11.86
C ARG A 202 -0.66 6.56 -10.99
N LEU A 203 -1.43 5.59 -11.50
CA LEU A 203 -2.42 4.88 -10.69
C LEU A 203 -1.78 4.03 -9.58
N ILE A 204 -0.63 3.43 -9.84
CA ILE A 204 0.12 2.69 -8.82
C ILE A 204 0.56 3.62 -7.69
N PHE A 205 1.06 4.82 -8.00
CA PHE A 205 1.39 5.82 -6.98
C PHE A 205 0.16 6.38 -6.26
N LEU A 206 -0.97 6.53 -6.95
CA LEU A 206 -2.24 6.88 -6.30
C LEU A 206 -2.70 5.77 -5.34
N SER A 207 -2.60 4.52 -5.77
CA SER A 207 -2.86 3.34 -4.93
C SER A 207 -1.94 3.29 -3.72
N PHE A 208 -0.65 3.59 -3.90
CA PHE A 208 0.31 3.70 -2.81
C PHE A 208 -0.10 4.79 -1.82
N ALA A 209 -0.44 5.99 -2.30
CA ALA A 209 -0.91 7.09 -1.45
C ALA A 209 -2.20 6.74 -0.67
N LEU A 210 -3.13 6.01 -1.29
CA LEU A 210 -4.32 5.52 -0.60
C LEU A 210 -3.97 4.48 0.48
N HIS A 211 -3.01 3.59 0.20
CA HIS A 211 -2.52 2.63 1.19
C HIS A 211 -1.91 3.34 2.41
N SER A 212 -1.14 4.40 2.17
CA SER A 212 -0.50 5.23 3.19
C SER A 212 -1.48 5.85 4.20
N ALA A 213 -2.78 5.95 3.88
CA ALA A 213 -3.80 6.41 4.83
C ALA A 213 -4.12 5.39 5.93
N THR A 214 -3.66 4.15 5.77
CA THR A 214 -4.03 3.02 6.64
C THR A 214 -2.84 2.21 7.11
N ASP A 215 -1.62 2.58 6.72
CA ASP A 215 -0.40 1.88 7.10
C ASP A 215 0.81 2.81 7.02
N ASN A 216 1.90 2.48 7.73
CA ASN A 216 3.17 3.20 7.68
C ASN A 216 4.00 2.73 6.49
N THR A 217 3.46 2.96 5.30
CA THR A 217 4.06 2.51 4.04
C THR A 217 5.51 2.97 3.88
N LEU A 218 5.86 4.23 4.12
CA LEU A 218 7.16 4.81 3.75
C LEU A 218 8.32 4.40 4.66
N ILE A 219 8.05 4.03 5.91
CA ILE A 219 9.08 3.52 6.82
C ILE A 219 9.35 2.02 6.61
N ALA A 220 8.42 1.32 5.95
CA ALA A 220 8.55 -0.11 5.70
C ALA A 220 9.64 -0.42 4.65
N THR A 221 10.32 -1.56 4.83
CA THR A 221 11.32 -2.07 3.87
C THR A 221 10.72 -2.36 2.50
N THR A 222 9.43 -2.69 2.44
CA THR A 222 8.66 -2.84 1.20
C THR A 222 8.66 -1.57 0.37
N SER A 223 8.63 -0.38 0.98
CA SER A 223 8.76 0.88 0.24
C SER A 223 10.10 1.03 -0.43
N SER A 224 11.20 0.59 0.20
CA SER A 224 12.52 0.65 -0.44
C SER A 224 12.54 -0.16 -1.75
N VAL A 225 11.94 -1.36 -1.74
CA VAL A 225 11.80 -2.19 -2.94
C VAL A 225 10.87 -1.55 -3.96
N PHE A 226 9.76 -0.95 -3.53
CA PHE A 226 8.82 -0.25 -4.40
C PHE A 226 9.48 0.92 -5.14
N PHE A 227 10.17 1.81 -4.41
CA PHE A 227 10.84 2.97 -5.00
C PHE A 227 12.04 2.55 -5.88
N LEU A 228 12.77 1.50 -5.51
CA LEU A 228 13.83 0.94 -6.36
C LEU A 228 13.26 0.41 -7.68
N TRP A 229 12.19 -0.37 -7.62
CA TRP A 229 11.49 -0.88 -8.81
C TRP A 229 10.96 0.27 -9.69
N ALA A 230 10.27 1.26 -9.11
CA ALA A 230 9.77 2.41 -9.86
C ALA A 230 10.90 3.20 -10.52
N SER A 231 12.02 3.40 -9.80
CA SER A 231 13.22 4.05 -10.34
C SER A 231 13.80 3.29 -11.53
N ALA A 232 13.86 1.95 -11.46
CA ALA A 232 14.33 1.12 -12.57
C ALA A 232 13.42 1.24 -13.81
N ILE A 233 12.10 1.32 -13.63
CA ILE A 233 11.15 1.57 -14.72
C ILE A 233 11.38 2.95 -15.35
N PHE A 234 11.54 4.00 -14.53
CA PHE A 234 11.81 5.35 -15.05
C PHE A 234 13.13 5.43 -15.81
N ALA A 235 14.18 4.74 -15.32
CA ALA A 235 15.48 4.70 -15.98
C ALA A 235 15.50 3.87 -17.27
N SER A 236 14.57 2.92 -17.44
CA SER A 236 14.48 2.07 -18.63
C SER A 236 13.67 2.68 -19.78
N ALA A 237 13.15 3.91 -19.60
CA ALA A 237 12.36 4.57 -20.64
C ALA A 237 13.22 4.86 -21.88
N PRO A 238 12.76 4.51 -23.10
CA PRO A 238 13.53 4.81 -24.32
C PRO A 238 13.77 6.31 -24.43
N GLU A 239 15.01 6.73 -24.70
CA GLU A 239 15.27 8.11 -25.09
C GLU A 239 14.36 8.44 -26.28
N ARG A 240 13.46 9.42 -26.12
CA ARG A 240 12.74 9.99 -27.25
C ARG A 240 13.82 10.48 -28.22
N THR A 241 13.97 9.79 -29.34
CA THR A 241 14.79 10.25 -30.45
C THR A 241 14.37 11.68 -30.75
N ARG A 242 15.24 12.65 -30.41
CA ARG A 242 15.04 14.03 -30.83
C ARG A 242 14.91 14.00 -32.35
N PRO A 243 13.91 14.69 -32.95
CA PRO A 243 13.94 14.89 -34.38
C PRO A 243 15.30 15.50 -34.72
N ALA A 244 16.01 14.87 -35.65
CA ALA A 244 17.28 15.39 -36.14
C ALA A 244 17.06 16.83 -36.63
N PRO A 245 18.01 17.75 -36.35
CA PRO A 245 17.90 19.16 -36.73
C PRO A 245 17.75 19.35 -38.24
#